data_AF-A0A8C8JNM9-F1
#
_entry.id   AF-A0A8C8JNM9-F1
#
_cell.length_a   1.000
_cell.length_b   1.000
_cell.length_c   1.000
_cell.angle_alpha   90.00
_cell.angle_beta   90.00
_cell.angle_gamma   90.00
#
_symmetry.space_group_name_H-M   'P 1'
#
loop_
_entity.id
_entity.type
_entity.pdbx_description
1 polymer ?
#
loop_
_entity_poly.entity_id
_entity_poly.type
_entity_poly.pdbx_seq_one_letter_code
_entity_poly.pdbx_strand_id
1 'polypeptide(L)'
;ELDQSGPRYLVLFNPVEQDRLCVVTVLVNSVRVRVLTENGQTLPVQLSAQWSSASQMSAEGFQVCASFMVRLPALGLAVFHLYDSADTPMTLCSETLLRLSGQGQTAHAVDPFPLHSQTADPQLFYISTQSLTLGFSGTTGLLDSIHRKDDPQEVKVQIQFVTYGTRSTKDKSGAYLFLPDGKAKPYSQKEPPVVRVVEGPLFSEVVIMYQHFQQTIRIHNVPGLDGLSLDVTTMVDIREQSNKELAMRLDTDIQNDDTFYTDLNGFQMQPRRHFLKLPLQANFYPMPSQAYIQDSHLRLTLHSAQALGVPSLEGGQLEVILDRRLMQDDNRGLGQGLKDNKETANRFRLLLERRSTGNKVVDSRPTSFPSLLGHMTSAILNHEVLALPVLPKKRGIPPLHTFAPLTGALPCDFHMLNLRSVQHQDTHSPSPYTALILHRKGLDCDLETPNPGFNCTTSEEQLGVSSLFRNLDLQLLQPVSLSPQVSGNNFLSVFK
;
A
#
# COMPACT_ATOMS: atom_id res chain seq x y z
N GLU A 1 -19.08 1.62 17.99
CA GLU A 1 -19.68 0.70 18.98
C GLU A 1 -20.94 0.07 18.42
N LEU A 2 -20.95 -1.26 18.32
CA LEU A 2 -22.14 -2.04 18.05
C LEU A 2 -23.04 -2.06 19.29
N ASP A 3 -24.34 -2.19 19.05
CA ASP A 3 -25.38 -2.12 20.07
C ASP A 3 -26.48 -3.13 19.71
N GLN A 4 -27.05 -3.76 20.72
CA GLN A 4 -28.13 -4.75 20.55
C GLN A 4 -29.45 -4.10 20.13
N SER A 5 -29.60 -2.78 20.32
CA SER A 5 -30.80 -2.04 19.96
C SER A 5 -31.03 -1.90 18.44
N GLY A 6 -30.00 -2.10 17.61
CA GLY A 6 -30.13 -2.02 16.16
C GLY A 6 -28.80 -1.94 15.40
N PRO A 7 -28.84 -1.90 14.06
CA PRO A 7 -27.63 -1.86 13.26
C PRO A 7 -26.85 -0.56 13.42
N ARG A 8 -25.53 -0.67 13.26
CA ARG A 8 -24.67 0.47 12.92
C ARG A 8 -24.45 0.47 11.41
N TYR A 9 -24.53 1.64 10.80
CA TYR A 9 -24.30 1.79 9.36
C TYR A 9 -22.85 2.21 9.12
N LEU A 10 -22.23 1.57 8.15
CA LEU A 10 -20.93 1.93 7.63
C LEU A 10 -21.08 2.29 6.16
N VAL A 11 -20.70 3.50 5.80
CA VAL A 11 -20.61 3.92 4.41
C VAL A 11 -19.15 3.84 3.98
N LEU A 12 -18.89 3.17 2.86
CA LEU A 12 -17.55 3.04 2.28
C LEU A 12 -17.50 3.79 0.97
N PHE A 13 -16.54 4.71 0.84
CA PHE A 13 -16.30 5.45 -0.40
C PHE A 13 -15.12 4.85 -1.17
N ASN A 14 -15.33 4.55 -2.44
CA ASN A 14 -14.26 4.17 -3.36
C ASN A 14 -13.82 5.40 -4.16
N PRO A 15 -12.63 5.96 -3.89
CA PRO A 15 -12.14 7.16 -4.59
C PRO A 15 -11.56 6.90 -5.99
N VAL A 16 -11.51 5.65 -6.46
CA VAL A 16 -10.98 5.32 -7.78
C VAL A 16 -12.07 5.03 -8.80
N GLU A 17 -11.73 5.21 -10.07
CA GLU A 17 -12.61 5.12 -11.22
C GLU A 17 -12.87 3.69 -11.75
N GLN A 18 -12.36 2.68 -11.04
CA GLN A 18 -12.67 1.27 -11.26
C GLN A 18 -13.47 0.69 -10.10
N ASP A 19 -14.30 -0.32 -10.40
CA ASP A 19 -14.92 -1.13 -9.36
C ASP A 19 -13.85 -1.83 -8.54
N ARG A 20 -13.99 -1.78 -7.21
CA ARG A 20 -12.98 -2.27 -6.27
C ARG A 20 -13.52 -3.44 -5.48
N LEU A 21 -12.82 -4.57 -5.55
CA LEU A 21 -13.01 -5.70 -4.63
C LEU A 21 -11.83 -5.69 -3.66
N CYS A 22 -12.08 -5.51 -2.37
CA CYS A 22 -11.04 -5.38 -1.34
C CYS A 22 -11.51 -5.86 0.02
N VAL A 23 -10.57 -6.03 0.94
CA VAL A 23 -10.88 -6.25 2.37
C VAL A 23 -10.89 -4.90 3.09
N VAL A 24 -11.92 -4.65 3.89
CA VAL A 24 -11.98 -3.50 4.80
C VAL A 24 -11.98 -4.01 6.22
N THR A 25 -11.20 -3.36 7.08
CA THR A 25 -11.12 -3.64 8.52
C THR A 25 -11.73 -2.48 9.29
N VAL A 26 -12.60 -2.79 10.25
CA VAL A 26 -13.14 -1.81 11.21
C VAL A 26 -12.96 -2.29 12.64
N LEU A 27 -12.78 -1.35 13.55
CA LEU A 27 -12.69 -1.62 14.98
C LEU A 27 -14.11 -1.70 15.58
N VAL A 28 -14.40 -2.79 16.26
CA VAL A 28 -15.69 -3.03 16.92
C VAL A 28 -15.49 -3.50 18.35
N ASN A 29 -16.49 -3.32 19.21
CA ASN A 29 -16.47 -3.63 20.64
C ASN A 29 -17.14 -4.98 21.00
N SER A 30 -17.32 -5.87 20.02
CA SER A 30 -17.98 -7.16 20.21
C SER A 30 -17.39 -8.20 19.25
N VAL A 31 -17.32 -9.45 19.70
CA VAL A 31 -16.96 -10.62 18.88
C VAL A 31 -18.17 -11.23 18.18
N ARG A 32 -19.38 -10.78 18.49
CA ARG A 32 -20.63 -11.21 17.85
C ARG A 32 -20.97 -10.27 16.69
N VAL A 33 -20.11 -10.22 15.70
CA VAL A 33 -20.27 -9.30 14.56
C VAL A 33 -20.97 -10.03 13.43
N ARG A 34 -22.03 -9.42 12.89
CA ARG A 34 -22.64 -9.82 11.62
C ARG A 34 -22.69 -8.61 10.69
N VAL A 35 -22.17 -8.76 9.48
CA VAL A 35 -22.10 -7.68 8.48
C VAL A 35 -23.00 -8.02 7.29
N LEU A 36 -23.87 -7.10 6.92
CA LEU A 36 -24.78 -7.24 5.79
C LEU A 36 -24.53 -6.14 4.76
N THR A 37 -24.71 -6.47 3.49
CA THR A 37 -24.86 -5.49 2.42
C THR A 37 -26.18 -4.71 2.55
N GLU A 38 -26.33 -3.61 1.82
CA GLU A 38 -27.59 -2.86 1.71
C GLU A 38 -28.80 -3.78 1.40
N ASN A 39 -28.62 -4.78 0.54
CA ASN A 39 -29.66 -5.72 0.12
C ASN A 39 -29.94 -6.85 1.12
N GLY A 40 -29.26 -6.86 2.27
CA GLY A 40 -29.46 -7.85 3.33
C GLY A 40 -28.66 -9.15 3.18
N GLN A 41 -27.77 -9.25 2.19
CA GLN A 41 -26.86 -10.39 2.07
C GLN A 41 -25.79 -10.33 3.18
N THR A 42 -25.67 -11.40 3.96
CA THR A 42 -24.59 -11.56 4.97
C THR A 42 -23.23 -11.77 4.32
N LEU A 43 -22.20 -11.13 4.86
CA LEU A 43 -20.80 -11.27 4.44
C LEU A 43 -19.99 -12.08 5.45
N PRO A 44 -19.01 -12.89 4.99
CA PRO A 44 -18.03 -13.50 5.88
C PRO A 44 -17.19 -12.44 6.60
N VAL A 45 -16.88 -12.69 7.87
CA VAL A 45 -16.10 -11.80 8.73
C VAL A 45 -14.92 -12.58 9.31
N GLN A 46 -13.72 -12.03 9.16
CA GLN A 46 -12.54 -12.43 9.92
C GLN A 46 -12.37 -11.47 11.11
N LEU A 47 -12.41 -12.02 12.33
CA LEU A 47 -12.09 -11.29 13.56
C LEU A 47 -10.61 -11.46 13.90
N SER A 48 -9.94 -10.38 14.24
CA SER A 48 -8.56 -10.41 14.74
C SER A 48 -8.42 -9.61 16.03
N ALA A 49 -7.57 -10.12 16.93
CA ALA A 49 -7.29 -9.49 18.21
C ALA A 49 -6.56 -8.15 18.04
N GLN A 50 -6.83 -7.22 18.95
CA GLN A 50 -6.00 -6.04 19.16
C GLN A 50 -4.83 -6.38 20.09
N TRP A 51 -3.72 -5.67 19.93
CA TRP A 51 -2.49 -5.94 20.67
C TRP A 51 -2.03 -4.68 21.39
N SER A 52 -1.76 -4.80 22.69
CA SER A 52 -1.22 -3.70 23.52
C SER A 52 0.31 -3.68 23.52
N SER A 53 0.93 -4.80 23.20
CA SER A 53 2.38 -4.95 23.06
C SER A 53 2.72 -6.07 22.07
N ALA A 54 4.02 -6.38 21.94
CA ALA A 54 4.48 -7.38 21.00
C ALA A 54 3.93 -8.81 21.24
N SER A 55 3.61 -9.14 22.50
CA SER A 55 3.20 -10.49 22.91
C SER A 55 1.91 -10.52 23.74
N GLN A 56 1.25 -9.39 23.94
CA GLN A 56 0.03 -9.30 24.74
C GLN A 56 -1.15 -8.76 23.92
N MET A 57 -2.22 -9.53 23.87
CA MET A 57 -3.50 -9.07 23.35
C MET A 57 -4.10 -8.02 24.29
N SER A 58 -4.72 -6.99 23.72
CA SER A 58 -5.39 -5.95 24.49
C SER A 58 -6.72 -6.49 25.04
N ALA A 59 -6.88 -6.45 26.36
CA ALA A 59 -8.15 -6.73 27.02
C ALA A 59 -8.98 -5.44 27.28
N GLU A 60 -8.38 -4.27 27.09
CA GLU A 60 -9.03 -2.98 27.38
C GLU A 60 -10.09 -2.64 26.34
N GLY A 61 -11.32 -2.38 26.81
CA GLY A 61 -12.44 -1.96 25.96
C GLY A 61 -13.03 -3.03 25.03
N PHE A 62 -12.52 -4.27 25.10
CA PHE A 62 -12.94 -5.43 24.27
C PHE A 62 -13.04 -5.10 22.77
N GLN A 63 -12.06 -4.34 22.26
CA GLN A 63 -12.02 -3.94 20.86
C GLN A 63 -11.35 -5.00 19.99
N VAL A 64 -11.98 -5.35 18.88
CA VAL A 64 -11.50 -6.35 17.92
C VAL A 64 -11.57 -5.80 16.50
N CYS A 65 -10.67 -6.25 15.63
CA CYS A 65 -10.71 -5.95 14.20
C CYS A 65 -11.71 -6.87 13.52
N ALA A 66 -12.79 -6.33 12.97
CA ALA A 66 -13.68 -7.06 12.06
C ALA A 66 -13.30 -6.72 10.62
N SER A 67 -12.84 -7.72 9.87
CA SER A 67 -12.46 -7.59 8.47
C SER A 67 -13.43 -8.35 7.58
N PHE A 68 -13.85 -7.76 6.48
CA PHE A 68 -14.78 -8.39 5.53
C PHE A 68 -14.51 -7.90 4.11
N MET A 69 -14.78 -8.76 3.14
CA MET A 69 -14.61 -8.45 1.73
C MET A 69 -15.79 -7.61 1.23
N VAL A 70 -15.49 -6.50 0.54
CA VAL A 70 -16.46 -5.57 -0.01
C VAL A 70 -16.25 -5.38 -1.50
N ARG A 71 -17.35 -5.20 -2.23
CA ARG A 71 -17.36 -4.75 -3.63
C ARG A 71 -17.89 -3.32 -3.64
N LEU A 72 -17.08 -2.39 -4.12
CA LEU A 72 -17.40 -0.97 -4.15
C LEU A 72 -17.51 -0.47 -5.60
N PRO A 73 -18.55 0.28 -5.95
CA PRO A 73 -18.67 0.86 -7.29
C PRO A 73 -17.60 1.94 -7.54
N ALA A 74 -17.19 2.09 -8.79
CA ALA A 74 -16.29 3.16 -9.22
C ALA A 74 -16.80 4.57 -8.81
N LEU A 75 -15.93 5.37 -8.17
CA LEU A 75 -16.23 6.70 -7.61
C LEU A 75 -17.47 6.75 -6.70
N GLY A 76 -17.87 5.62 -6.14
CA GLY A 76 -19.17 5.47 -5.48
C GLY A 76 -19.10 5.22 -3.98
N LEU A 77 -20.27 5.26 -3.35
CA LEU A 77 -20.49 4.99 -1.93
C LEU A 77 -21.31 3.71 -1.80
N ALA A 78 -20.88 2.77 -0.97
CA ALA A 78 -21.65 1.57 -0.65
C ALA A 78 -22.01 1.53 0.84
N VAL A 79 -23.21 1.01 1.13
CA VAL A 79 -23.76 0.97 2.50
C VAL A 79 -23.72 -0.45 3.04
N PHE A 80 -23.24 -0.59 4.28
CA PHE A 80 -23.18 -1.85 5.02
C PHE A 80 -23.82 -1.70 6.40
N HIS A 81 -24.44 -2.78 6.88
CA HIS A 81 -25.09 -2.85 8.19
C HIS A 81 -24.30 -3.79 9.09
N LEU A 82 -23.88 -3.31 10.26
CA LEU A 82 -23.16 -4.08 11.26
C LEU A 82 -24.06 -4.30 12.47
N TYR A 83 -24.21 -5.55 12.90
CA TYR A 83 -25.03 -5.93 14.04
C TYR A 83 -24.18 -6.58 15.13
N ASP A 84 -24.53 -6.31 16.40
CA ASP A 84 -24.12 -7.15 17.53
C ASP A 84 -25.03 -8.39 17.58
N SER A 85 -24.73 -9.37 16.73
CA SER A 85 -25.45 -10.63 16.65
C SER A 85 -24.50 -11.73 16.18
N ALA A 86 -24.59 -12.90 16.79
CA ALA A 86 -23.78 -14.04 16.37
C ALA A 86 -24.32 -14.63 15.07
N ASP A 87 -23.46 -14.73 14.05
CA ASP A 87 -23.64 -15.58 12.88
C ASP A 87 -22.44 -16.52 12.80
N THR A 88 -22.46 -17.55 13.65
CA THR A 88 -21.28 -18.38 13.93
C THR A 88 -20.63 -19.04 12.70
N PRO A 89 -21.34 -19.47 11.63
CA PRO A 89 -20.66 -20.03 10.46
C PRO A 89 -19.98 -18.98 9.58
N MET A 90 -20.39 -17.71 9.66
CA MET A 90 -19.88 -16.64 8.79
C MET A 90 -18.83 -15.76 9.49
N THR A 91 -18.68 -15.88 10.82
CA THR A 91 -17.74 -15.08 11.62
C THR A 91 -16.67 -15.98 12.20
N LEU A 92 -15.44 -15.86 11.70
CA LEU A 92 -14.30 -16.70 12.03
C LEU A 92 -13.21 -15.88 12.71
N CYS A 93 -12.62 -16.40 13.79
CA CYS A 93 -11.48 -15.76 14.44
C CYS A 93 -10.18 -16.18 13.75
N SER A 94 -9.27 -15.23 13.56
CA SER A 94 -7.91 -15.52 13.11
C SER A 94 -7.14 -16.25 14.21
N GLU A 95 -6.30 -17.19 13.80
CA GLU A 95 -5.35 -17.87 14.65
C GLU A 95 -4.05 -17.07 14.73
N THR A 96 -3.43 -17.02 15.91
CA THR A 96 -2.12 -16.37 16.08
C THR A 96 -1.06 -17.34 16.58
N LEU A 97 0.09 -17.34 15.92
CA LEU A 97 1.32 -17.98 16.36
C LEU A 97 2.38 -16.93 16.71
N LEU A 98 2.83 -16.93 17.96
CA LEU A 98 3.98 -16.15 18.41
C LEU A 98 5.25 -16.99 18.33
N ARG A 99 6.24 -16.54 17.57
CA ARG A 99 7.58 -17.12 17.55
C ARG A 99 8.51 -16.27 18.41
N LEU A 100 9.03 -16.88 19.48
CA LEU A 100 9.77 -16.19 20.55
C LEU A 100 11.15 -16.84 20.74
N SER A 101 12.21 -16.06 20.82
CA SER A 101 13.58 -16.59 20.93
C SER A 101 14.03 -16.93 22.36
N GLY A 102 13.23 -16.64 23.39
CA GLY A 102 13.58 -16.85 24.80
C GLY A 102 12.59 -17.74 25.56
N GLN A 103 13.09 -18.53 26.51
CA GLN A 103 12.25 -19.30 27.44
C GLN A 103 11.60 -18.36 28.47
N GLY A 104 10.28 -18.48 28.66
CA GLY A 104 9.57 -17.82 29.77
C GLY A 104 8.82 -16.53 29.45
N GLN A 105 8.70 -16.13 28.17
CA GLN A 105 7.76 -15.06 27.80
C GLN A 105 6.32 -15.57 27.90
N THR A 106 5.54 -15.01 28.82
CA THR A 106 4.13 -15.33 28.98
C THR A 106 3.31 -14.55 27.95
N ALA A 107 2.73 -15.26 26.99
CA ALA A 107 1.75 -14.69 26.08
C ALA A 107 0.36 -14.71 26.74
N HIS A 108 -0.36 -13.60 26.67
CA HIS A 108 -1.73 -13.53 27.18
C HIS A 108 -2.71 -13.52 26.02
N ALA A 109 -3.50 -14.59 25.93
CA ALA A 109 -4.60 -14.73 25.00
C ALA A 109 -5.87 -14.08 25.59
N VAL A 110 -6.71 -13.55 24.71
CA VAL A 110 -8.06 -13.09 25.04
C VAL A 110 -9.03 -13.97 24.27
N ASP A 111 -9.93 -14.66 25.00
CA ASP A 111 -11.01 -15.44 24.39
C ASP A 111 -11.85 -14.52 23.47
N PRO A 112 -12.22 -14.94 22.23
CA PRO A 112 -12.11 -16.28 21.64
C PRO A 112 -10.90 -16.49 20.71
N PHE A 113 -9.87 -15.65 20.78
CA PHE A 113 -8.75 -15.70 19.83
C PHE A 113 -7.71 -16.78 20.19
N PRO A 114 -7.50 -17.80 19.33
CA PRO A 114 -6.49 -18.81 19.56
C PRO A 114 -5.09 -18.19 19.53
N LEU A 115 -4.27 -18.55 20.52
CA LEU A 115 -2.89 -18.10 20.63
C LEU A 115 -1.97 -19.28 20.91
N HIS A 116 -1.05 -19.51 19.99
CA HIS A 116 0.00 -20.50 20.10
C HIS A 116 1.35 -19.79 20.25
N SER A 117 2.27 -20.44 20.96
CA SER A 117 3.64 -19.96 21.12
C SER A 117 4.62 -21.06 20.71
N GLN A 118 5.59 -20.71 19.89
CA GLN A 118 6.67 -21.59 19.46
C GLN A 118 8.02 -20.92 19.71
N THR A 119 9.02 -21.72 20.07
CA THR A 119 10.40 -21.24 20.14
C THR A 119 10.89 -20.93 18.72
N ALA A 120 11.44 -19.74 18.52
CA ALA A 120 12.03 -19.35 17.23
C ALA A 120 13.16 -20.31 16.85
N ASP A 121 13.12 -20.80 15.62
CA ASP A 121 14.08 -21.74 15.05
C ASP A 121 14.55 -21.26 13.67
N PRO A 122 15.68 -21.75 13.14
CA PRO A 122 16.23 -21.27 11.86
C PRO A 122 15.44 -21.66 10.61
N GLN A 123 14.42 -22.53 10.70
CA GLN A 123 13.68 -22.98 9.53
C GLN A 123 12.77 -21.86 8.99
N LEU A 124 12.63 -21.82 7.67
CA LEU A 124 11.65 -20.95 7.03
C LEU A 124 10.23 -21.37 7.46
N PHE A 125 9.37 -20.38 7.67
CA PHE A 125 7.94 -20.60 7.82
C PHE A 125 7.20 -19.82 6.73
N TYR A 126 5.95 -20.20 6.47
CA TYR A 126 5.20 -19.70 5.32
C TYR A 126 3.80 -19.26 5.72
N ILE A 127 3.28 -18.25 5.03
CA ILE A 127 1.84 -17.96 4.95
C ILE A 127 1.40 -18.06 3.49
N SER A 128 0.16 -18.46 3.25
CA SER A 128 -0.34 -18.73 1.89
C SER A 128 -1.79 -18.24 1.68
N THR A 129 -2.09 -17.83 0.45
CA THR A 129 -3.41 -17.46 -0.07
C THR A 129 -3.69 -18.22 -1.36
N GLN A 130 -4.81 -17.97 -2.04
CA GLN A 130 -5.07 -18.56 -3.36
C GLN A 130 -4.05 -18.17 -4.45
N SER A 131 -3.37 -17.03 -4.32
CA SER A 131 -2.49 -16.50 -5.37
C SER A 131 -1.01 -16.52 -4.99
N LEU A 132 -0.70 -16.40 -3.70
CA LEU A 132 0.68 -16.21 -3.20
C LEU A 132 1.00 -17.15 -2.05
N THR A 133 2.25 -17.59 -1.99
CA THR A 133 2.89 -18.16 -0.80
C THR A 133 4.14 -17.34 -0.51
N LEU A 134 4.33 -16.95 0.75
CA LEU A 134 5.46 -16.14 1.19
C LEU A 134 6.30 -16.93 2.19
N GLY A 135 7.61 -16.99 2.00
CA GLY A 135 8.55 -17.56 2.94
C GLY A 135 9.20 -16.50 3.82
N PHE A 136 9.38 -16.81 5.10
CA PHE A 136 9.95 -15.91 6.11
C PHE A 136 11.03 -16.61 6.90
N SER A 137 12.08 -15.87 7.23
CA SER A 137 13.15 -16.32 8.11
C SER A 137 12.61 -16.66 9.51
N GLY A 138 12.81 -17.89 9.98
CA GLY A 138 12.30 -18.32 11.29
C GLY A 138 12.91 -17.62 12.50
N THR A 139 14.08 -16.98 12.34
CA THR A 139 14.79 -16.25 13.39
C THR A 139 14.54 -14.75 13.38
N THR A 140 14.31 -14.16 12.20
CA THR A 140 14.13 -12.71 12.06
C THR A 140 12.68 -12.31 11.77
N GLY A 141 11.89 -13.24 11.21
CA GLY A 141 10.55 -13.01 10.70
C GLY A 141 10.50 -12.10 9.46
N LEU A 142 11.65 -11.75 8.88
CA LEU A 142 11.73 -10.98 7.64
C LEU A 142 11.39 -11.86 6.44
N LEU A 143 10.79 -11.25 5.41
CA LEU A 143 10.48 -11.91 4.14
C LEU A 143 11.77 -12.46 3.52
N ASP A 144 11.72 -13.69 3.03
CA ASP A 144 12.82 -14.39 2.36
C ASP A 144 12.49 -14.67 0.88
N SER A 145 11.24 -15.01 0.59
CA SER A 145 10.83 -15.46 -0.73
C SER A 145 9.36 -15.16 -1.05
N ILE A 146 9.07 -15.05 -2.35
CA ILE A 146 7.73 -14.93 -2.90
C ILE A 146 7.53 -16.04 -3.93
N HIS A 147 6.49 -16.85 -3.74
CA HIS A 147 6.04 -17.82 -4.72
C HIS A 147 4.63 -17.46 -5.20
N ARG A 148 4.54 -17.09 -6.47
CA ARG A 148 3.28 -16.95 -7.20
C ARG A 148 2.77 -18.33 -7.58
N LYS A 149 1.54 -18.67 -7.20
CA LYS A 149 0.99 -20.04 -7.38
C LYS A 149 0.77 -20.43 -8.84
N ASP A 150 0.74 -19.44 -9.74
CA ASP A 150 0.69 -19.60 -11.19
C ASP A 150 2.08 -19.76 -11.83
N ASP A 151 3.15 -19.52 -11.08
CA ASP A 151 4.53 -19.70 -11.54
C ASP A 151 5.15 -20.98 -10.95
N PRO A 152 6.06 -21.66 -11.68
CA PRO A 152 6.64 -22.93 -11.24
C PRO A 152 7.76 -22.75 -10.20
N GLN A 153 8.31 -21.54 -10.06
CA GLN A 153 9.47 -21.28 -9.22
C GLN A 153 9.12 -20.30 -8.09
N GLU A 154 9.71 -20.54 -6.94
CA GLU A 154 9.79 -19.59 -5.84
C GLU A 154 10.94 -18.61 -6.11
N VAL A 155 10.69 -17.32 -5.92
CA VAL A 155 11.65 -16.26 -6.21
C VAL A 155 12.19 -15.71 -4.88
N LYS A 156 13.52 -15.65 -4.76
CA LYS A 156 14.19 -15.01 -3.63
C LYS A 156 13.88 -13.51 -3.62
N VAL A 157 13.28 -13.03 -2.53
CA VAL A 157 13.00 -11.62 -2.30
C VAL A 157 13.20 -11.35 -0.81
N GLN A 158 14.46 -11.18 -0.42
CA GLN A 158 14.84 -11.01 0.97
C GLN A 158 14.71 -9.55 1.40
N ILE A 159 13.95 -9.31 2.47
CA ILE A 159 13.92 -8.00 3.13
C ILE A 159 15.03 -7.96 4.17
N GLN A 160 15.86 -6.93 4.10
CA GLN A 160 16.90 -6.61 5.07
C GLN A 160 16.72 -5.17 5.55
N PHE A 161 17.15 -4.91 6.78
CA PHE A 161 17.24 -3.54 7.30
C PHE A 161 18.71 -3.15 7.43
N VAL A 162 19.05 -1.95 6.97
CA VAL A 162 20.42 -1.42 6.99
C VAL A 162 20.44 0.01 7.53
N THR A 163 21.60 0.45 8.00
CA THR A 163 21.78 1.81 8.51
C THR A 163 22.98 2.49 7.88
N TYR A 164 22.82 3.78 7.58
CA TYR A 164 23.91 4.68 7.24
C TYR A 164 24.27 5.58 8.43
N GLY A 165 25.54 5.89 8.60
CA GLY A 165 26.00 6.96 9.47
C GLY A 165 26.17 8.27 8.72
N THR A 166 26.73 9.28 9.39
CA THR A 166 27.18 10.54 8.77
C THR A 166 28.69 10.66 8.92
N ARG A 167 29.34 11.33 7.97
CA ARG A 167 30.76 11.68 8.08
C ARG A 167 31.07 12.41 9.39
N SER A 168 32.26 12.14 9.94
CA SER A 168 32.73 12.76 11.19
C SER A 168 33.39 14.13 10.97
N THR A 169 33.96 14.37 9.79
CA THR A 169 34.70 15.59 9.41
C THR A 169 34.11 16.25 8.16
N LYS A 170 34.33 17.56 8.00
CA LYS A 170 33.81 18.38 6.87
C LYS A 170 32.27 18.41 6.84
N ASP A 171 31.70 18.45 5.63
CA ASP A 171 30.27 18.41 5.40
C ASP A 171 29.67 17.09 5.91
N LYS A 172 28.57 17.23 6.65
CA LYS A 172 27.83 16.13 7.28
C LYS A 172 26.45 16.02 6.66
N SER A 173 25.82 14.87 6.82
CA SER A 173 24.39 14.73 6.53
C SER A 173 23.60 15.73 7.37
N GLY A 174 22.56 16.31 6.76
CA GLY A 174 21.55 17.14 7.42
C GLY A 174 20.24 17.07 6.66
N ALA A 175 19.38 18.08 6.77
CA ALA A 175 18.05 18.07 6.16
C ALA A 175 18.08 17.88 4.63
N TYR A 176 19.08 18.43 3.95
CA TYR A 176 19.20 18.44 2.49
C TYR A 176 20.26 17.47 1.99
N LEU A 177 21.39 17.38 2.70
CA LEU A 177 22.51 16.56 2.26
C LEU A 177 22.43 15.16 2.82
N PHE A 178 22.65 14.17 1.96
CA PHE A 178 22.97 12.80 2.34
C PHE A 178 24.48 12.57 2.13
N LEU A 179 25.25 12.51 3.21
CA LEU A 179 26.70 12.35 3.19
C LEU A 179 27.12 11.22 4.13
N PRO A 180 26.89 9.97 3.72
CA PRO A 180 27.17 8.83 4.57
C PRO A 180 28.67 8.63 4.80
N ASP A 181 28.98 7.95 5.91
CA ASP A 181 30.34 7.57 6.32
C ASP A 181 30.86 6.31 5.61
N GLY A 182 30.07 5.70 4.73
CA GLY A 182 30.45 4.53 3.94
C GLY A 182 29.24 3.82 3.33
N LYS A 183 29.44 2.56 2.92
CA LYS A 183 28.34 1.65 2.59
C LYS A 183 27.45 1.41 3.82
N ALA A 184 26.18 1.08 3.58
CA ALA A 184 25.25 0.72 4.63
C ALA A 184 25.78 -0.47 5.45
N LYS A 185 25.50 -0.46 6.75
CA LYS A 185 25.79 -1.58 7.66
C LYS A 185 24.48 -2.29 8.00
N PRO A 186 24.45 -3.62 8.13
CA PRO A 186 23.27 -4.33 8.60
C PRO A 186 22.73 -3.71 9.89
N TYR A 187 21.42 -3.57 9.98
CA TYR A 187 20.76 -3.19 11.23
C TYR A 187 21.02 -4.29 12.27
N SER A 188 21.42 -3.88 13.46
CA SER A 188 21.69 -4.80 14.57
C SER A 188 20.99 -4.31 15.82
N GLN A 189 20.42 -5.23 16.58
CA GLN A 189 19.86 -5.00 17.90
C GLN A 189 20.36 -6.08 18.86
N LYS A 190 20.22 -5.82 20.17
CA LYS A 190 20.69 -6.76 21.21
C LYS A 190 19.77 -7.96 21.35
N GLU A 191 18.47 -7.69 21.44
CA GLU A 191 17.45 -8.72 21.62
C GLU A 191 16.91 -9.17 20.26
N PRO A 192 16.66 -10.47 20.07
CA PRO A 192 15.97 -10.95 18.87
C PRO A 192 14.54 -10.39 18.80
N PRO A 193 13.99 -10.22 17.57
CA PRO A 193 12.65 -9.67 17.41
C PRO A 193 11.58 -10.65 17.88
N VAL A 194 10.42 -10.12 18.25
CA VAL A 194 9.20 -10.93 18.37
C VAL A 194 8.58 -11.04 16.98
N VAL A 195 8.15 -12.25 16.61
CA VAL A 195 7.46 -12.51 15.35
C VAL A 195 6.05 -13.02 15.66
N ARG A 196 5.05 -12.36 15.11
CA ARG A 196 3.64 -12.73 15.24
C ARG A 196 3.09 -13.07 13.86
N VAL A 197 2.65 -14.31 13.71
CA VAL A 197 1.99 -14.80 12.49
C VAL A 197 0.50 -14.86 12.79
N VAL A 198 -0.31 -14.20 11.98
CA VAL A 198 -1.77 -14.22 12.08
C VAL A 198 -2.32 -14.83 10.81
N GLU A 199 -3.08 -15.91 10.95
CA GLU A 199 -3.71 -16.61 9.82
C GLU A 199 -5.23 -16.56 9.94
N GLY A 200 -5.89 -16.27 8.83
CA GLY A 200 -7.34 -16.23 8.77
C GLY A 200 -7.89 -16.38 7.35
N PRO A 201 -9.21 -16.51 7.21
CA PRO A 201 -9.83 -16.85 5.93
C PRO A 201 -9.77 -15.74 4.87
N LEU A 202 -9.66 -14.48 5.26
CA LEU A 202 -9.65 -13.31 4.37
C LEU A 202 -8.25 -12.72 4.16
N PHE A 203 -7.36 -12.85 5.14
CA PHE A 203 -5.95 -12.48 5.01
C PHE A 203 -5.10 -13.22 6.03
N SER A 204 -3.82 -13.34 5.71
CA SER A 204 -2.76 -13.73 6.64
C SER A 204 -1.69 -12.64 6.68
N GLU A 205 -1.06 -12.45 7.83
CA GLU A 205 0.00 -11.47 8.01
C GLU A 205 1.10 -11.94 8.95
N VAL A 206 2.30 -11.42 8.72
CA VAL A 206 3.44 -11.54 9.63
C VAL A 206 3.76 -10.14 10.16
N VAL A 207 3.74 -9.99 11.47
CA VAL A 207 4.16 -8.78 12.17
C VAL A 207 5.46 -9.07 12.91
N ILE A 208 6.50 -8.31 12.60
CA ILE A 208 7.79 -8.36 13.29
C ILE A 208 8.00 -7.09 14.08
N MET A 209 8.50 -7.25 15.30
CA MET A 209 8.71 -6.15 16.25
C MET A 209 10.19 -6.08 16.61
N TYR A 210 10.87 -5.12 15.99
CA TYR A 210 12.25 -4.73 16.26
C TYR A 210 12.28 -3.49 17.15
N GLN A 211 13.44 -3.17 17.73
CA GLN A 211 13.58 -2.05 18.66
C GLN A 211 13.18 -0.70 18.05
N HIS A 212 13.50 -0.45 16.77
CA HIS A 212 13.29 0.85 16.11
C HIS A 212 12.26 0.80 14.98
N PHE A 213 11.65 -0.37 14.75
CA PHE A 213 10.62 -0.49 13.75
C PHE A 213 9.72 -1.71 14.00
N GLN A 214 8.48 -1.62 13.57
CA GLN A 214 7.57 -2.74 13.42
C GLN A 214 7.23 -2.87 11.94
N GLN A 215 7.40 -4.06 11.36
CA GLN A 215 6.99 -4.32 9.98
C GLN A 215 5.85 -5.33 9.96
N THR A 216 4.80 -5.02 9.22
CA THR A 216 3.67 -5.88 8.94
C THR A 216 3.68 -6.19 7.45
N ILE A 217 3.71 -7.47 7.11
CA ILE A 217 3.55 -7.98 5.74
C ILE A 217 2.28 -8.79 5.69
N ARG A 218 1.31 -8.34 4.90
CA ARG A 218 -0.02 -8.95 4.76
C ARG A 218 -0.28 -9.36 3.32
N ILE A 219 -0.88 -10.53 3.15
CA ILE A 219 -1.44 -11.02 1.88
C ILE A 219 -2.93 -11.29 2.05
N HIS A 220 -3.72 -10.82 1.10
CA HIS A 220 -5.18 -10.99 1.16
C HIS A 220 -5.59 -12.24 0.38
N ASN A 221 -6.48 -13.03 0.98
CA ASN A 221 -7.10 -14.18 0.34
C ASN A 221 -8.38 -13.76 -0.40
N VAL A 222 -8.24 -12.76 -1.29
CA VAL A 222 -9.32 -12.25 -2.14
C VAL A 222 -8.86 -12.24 -3.60
N PRO A 223 -9.75 -12.51 -4.56
CA PRO A 223 -9.37 -12.48 -5.95
C PRO A 223 -9.07 -11.06 -6.42
N GLY A 224 -8.14 -10.93 -7.36
CA GLY A 224 -7.78 -9.67 -8.00
C GLY A 224 -6.69 -8.88 -7.27
N LEU A 225 -6.68 -7.55 -7.49
CA LEU A 225 -5.60 -6.63 -7.12
C LEU A 225 -5.02 -6.84 -5.72
N ASP A 226 -5.88 -6.92 -4.71
CA ASP A 226 -5.45 -7.03 -3.31
C ASP A 226 -4.79 -8.36 -2.96
N GLY A 227 -5.10 -9.43 -3.70
CA GLY A 227 -4.51 -10.75 -3.51
C GLY A 227 -3.28 -11.02 -4.38
N LEU A 228 -2.93 -10.12 -5.31
CA LEU A 228 -1.79 -10.27 -6.23
C LEU A 228 -0.52 -9.53 -5.79
N SER A 229 -0.60 -8.73 -4.72
CA SER A 229 0.52 -7.97 -4.18
C SER A 229 0.58 -8.09 -2.65
N LEU A 230 1.76 -7.84 -2.08
CA LEU A 230 1.97 -7.83 -0.63
C LEU A 230 1.71 -6.41 -0.11
N ASP A 231 0.89 -6.27 0.92
CA ASP A 231 0.78 -5.03 1.69
C ASP A 231 1.90 -5.01 2.75
N VAL A 232 2.75 -3.99 2.69
CA VAL A 232 3.92 -3.85 3.56
C VAL A 232 3.83 -2.52 4.29
N THR A 233 3.65 -2.55 5.60
CA THR A 233 3.70 -1.36 6.45
C THR A 233 4.89 -1.47 7.39
N THR A 234 5.76 -0.46 7.40
CA THR A 234 6.89 -0.37 8.33
C THR A 234 6.73 0.88 9.20
N MET A 235 6.28 0.69 10.43
CA MET A 235 6.24 1.73 11.46
C MET A 235 7.66 1.95 11.98
N VAL A 236 8.19 3.16 11.88
CA VAL A 236 9.57 3.49 12.27
C VAL A 236 9.58 4.44 13.45
N ASP A 237 10.41 4.14 14.45
CA ASP A 237 10.74 5.03 15.55
C ASP A 237 12.26 5.03 15.80
N ILE A 238 12.93 6.05 15.26
CA ILE A 238 14.38 6.25 15.44
C ILE A 238 14.69 7.41 16.39
N ARG A 239 13.74 7.86 17.23
CA ARG A 239 13.93 9.01 18.14
C ARG A 239 15.11 8.85 19.10
N GLU A 240 15.42 7.61 19.48
CA GLU A 240 16.54 7.26 20.36
C GLU A 240 17.88 7.13 19.62
N GLN A 241 17.87 7.15 18.29
CA GLN A 241 19.08 7.04 17.48
C GLN A 241 19.79 8.40 17.35
N SER A 242 21.07 8.36 17.01
CA SER A 242 21.87 9.57 16.79
C SER A 242 22.73 9.39 15.55
N ASN A 243 22.57 10.28 14.57
CA ASN A 243 23.31 10.25 13.31
C ASN A 243 23.14 8.93 12.56
N LYS A 244 21.88 8.52 12.40
CA LYS A 244 21.49 7.28 11.73
C LYS A 244 20.41 7.55 10.70
N GLU A 245 20.55 6.88 9.57
CA GLU A 245 19.55 6.86 8.51
C GLU A 245 19.18 5.38 8.28
N LEU A 246 17.94 5.02 8.55
CA LEU A 246 17.43 3.64 8.48
C LEU A 246 16.85 3.39 7.09
N ALA A 247 17.19 2.25 6.50
CA ALA A 247 16.70 1.85 5.19
C ALA A 247 16.23 0.40 5.18
N MET A 248 15.23 0.12 4.34
CA MET A 248 14.82 -1.23 3.96
C MET A 248 15.49 -1.58 2.62
N ARG A 249 16.09 -2.76 2.53
CA ARG A 249 16.74 -3.30 1.34
C ARG A 249 16.01 -4.57 0.90
N LEU A 250 15.67 -4.63 -0.38
CA LEU A 250 15.23 -5.84 -1.07
C LEU A 250 16.46 -6.46 -1.74
N ASP A 251 16.74 -7.73 -1.48
CA ASP A 251 17.82 -8.51 -2.09
C ASP A 251 17.22 -9.70 -2.85
N THR A 252 17.47 -9.76 -4.15
CA THR A 252 16.80 -10.68 -5.08
C THR A 252 17.80 -11.31 -6.04
N ASP A 253 17.37 -12.35 -6.76
CA ASP A 253 18.17 -12.95 -7.83
C ASP A 253 17.90 -12.31 -9.21
N ILE A 254 17.15 -11.21 -9.27
CA ILE A 254 16.84 -10.48 -10.51
C ILE A 254 18.12 -9.86 -11.08
N GLN A 255 18.42 -10.18 -12.33
CA GLN A 255 19.65 -9.72 -13.00
C GLN A 255 19.43 -8.35 -13.68
N ASN A 256 19.35 -7.28 -12.88
CA ASN A 256 19.14 -5.91 -13.37
C ASN A 256 20.45 -5.15 -13.71
N ASP A 257 21.60 -5.82 -13.67
CA ASP A 257 22.93 -5.23 -13.84
C ASP A 257 23.14 -3.97 -12.98
N ASP A 258 23.27 -2.80 -13.61
CA ASP A 258 23.40 -1.51 -12.95
C ASP A 258 22.19 -0.60 -13.18
N THR A 259 21.07 -1.14 -13.68
CA THR A 259 19.90 -0.38 -14.11
C THR A 259 18.70 -0.61 -13.18
N PHE A 260 18.03 0.47 -12.80
CA PHE A 260 16.79 0.44 -12.03
C PHE A 260 15.90 1.60 -12.47
N TYR A 261 14.66 1.66 -12.04
CA TYR A 261 13.70 2.63 -12.56
C TYR A 261 13.02 3.34 -11.40
N THR A 262 12.94 4.66 -11.49
CA THR A 262 12.22 5.47 -10.50
C THR A 262 11.22 6.37 -11.18
N ASP A 263 10.12 6.63 -10.51
CA ASP A 263 9.12 7.56 -11.01
C ASP A 263 9.60 9.03 -10.86
N LEU A 264 9.00 9.89 -11.67
CA LEU A 264 9.03 11.34 -11.50
C LEU A 264 7.61 11.83 -11.24
N ASN A 265 7.37 12.25 -10.00
CA ASN A 265 6.12 12.80 -9.49
C ASN A 265 4.88 11.90 -9.73
N GLY A 266 5.06 10.57 -9.76
CA GLY A 266 4.02 9.60 -10.07
C GLY A 266 3.50 9.66 -11.51
N PHE A 267 4.19 10.38 -12.40
CA PHE A 267 3.73 10.63 -13.77
C PHE A 267 4.44 9.76 -14.81
N GLN A 268 5.77 9.71 -14.78
CA GLN A 268 6.58 8.98 -15.76
C GLN A 268 7.65 8.14 -15.06
N MET A 269 8.01 6.99 -15.63
CA MET A 269 9.13 6.17 -15.16
C MET A 269 10.38 6.45 -15.96
N GLN A 270 11.49 6.69 -15.26
CA GLN A 270 12.78 6.96 -15.87
C GLN A 270 13.81 5.89 -15.48
N PRO A 271 14.55 5.30 -16.45
CA PRO A 271 15.68 4.44 -16.15
C PRO A 271 16.80 5.24 -15.47
N ARG A 272 17.38 4.64 -14.45
CA ARG A 272 18.51 5.11 -13.65
C ARG A 272 19.62 4.08 -13.79
N ARG A 273 20.85 4.57 -13.78
CA ARG A 273 22.04 3.72 -13.82
C ARG A 273 22.94 4.01 -12.63
N HIS A 274 23.38 2.98 -11.95
CA HIS A 274 24.39 3.09 -10.91
C HIS A 274 25.75 3.39 -11.54
N PHE A 275 26.34 4.53 -11.20
CA PHE A 275 27.65 4.93 -11.68
C PHE A 275 28.69 4.87 -10.57
N LEU A 276 29.61 3.89 -10.64
CA LEU A 276 30.73 3.75 -9.68
C LEU A 276 31.67 4.96 -9.66
N LYS A 277 31.74 5.73 -10.75
CA LYS A 277 32.53 6.97 -10.83
C LYS A 277 31.94 8.12 -10.00
N LEU A 278 30.67 8.02 -9.61
CA LEU A 278 29.98 9.00 -8.78
C LEU A 278 30.02 8.55 -7.31
N PRO A 279 30.00 9.49 -6.35
CA PRO A 279 29.90 9.12 -4.94
C PRO A 279 28.56 8.44 -4.65
N LEU A 280 28.51 7.61 -3.60
CA LEU A 280 27.33 6.80 -3.23
C LEU A 280 26.02 7.60 -3.25
N GLN A 281 25.99 8.76 -2.58
CA GLN A 281 24.79 9.58 -2.47
C GLN A 281 24.29 10.15 -3.80
N ALA A 282 25.13 10.21 -4.84
CA ALA A 282 24.72 10.68 -6.16
C ALA A 282 23.96 9.61 -6.96
N ASN A 283 23.91 8.38 -6.45
CA ASN A 283 23.12 7.28 -7.02
C ASN A 283 21.77 7.09 -6.30
N PHE A 284 21.42 7.99 -5.37
CA PHE A 284 20.10 8.06 -4.76
C PHE A 284 19.20 8.97 -5.58
N TYR A 285 18.00 8.48 -5.87
CA TYR A 285 16.99 9.19 -6.64
C TYR A 285 15.69 9.26 -5.84
N PRO A 286 14.84 10.27 -6.10
CA PRO A 286 13.51 10.29 -5.52
C PRO A 286 12.66 9.13 -6.08
N MET A 287 11.89 8.52 -5.19
CA MET A 287 10.78 7.62 -5.46
C MET A 287 9.52 8.22 -4.82
N PRO A 288 8.81 9.11 -5.51
CA PRO A 288 7.53 9.64 -5.05
C PRO A 288 6.45 8.57 -4.88
N SER A 289 6.38 7.58 -5.77
CA SER A 289 5.30 6.59 -5.78
C SER A 289 5.75 5.17 -6.10
N GLN A 290 6.80 4.95 -6.88
CA GLN A 290 7.28 3.60 -7.20
C GLN A 290 8.70 3.55 -7.77
N ALA A 291 9.37 2.44 -7.49
CA ALA A 291 10.61 2.06 -8.14
C ALA A 291 10.62 0.56 -8.43
N TYR A 292 11.35 0.14 -9.44
CA TYR A 292 11.48 -1.29 -9.74
C TYR A 292 12.84 -1.66 -10.31
N ILE A 293 13.14 -2.95 -10.21
CA ILE A 293 14.22 -3.64 -10.90
C ILE A 293 13.62 -4.76 -11.75
N GLN A 294 14.29 -5.12 -12.83
CA GLN A 294 13.80 -6.15 -13.74
C GLN A 294 14.95 -6.82 -14.49
N ASP A 295 14.68 -8.04 -14.98
CA ASP A 295 15.50 -8.75 -15.95
C ASP A 295 14.63 -9.20 -17.15
N SER A 296 15.07 -10.21 -17.90
CA SER A 296 14.32 -10.75 -19.04
C SER A 296 13.06 -11.55 -18.67
N HIS A 297 12.87 -11.88 -17.40
CA HIS A 297 11.82 -12.80 -16.93
C HIS A 297 10.95 -12.20 -15.84
N LEU A 298 11.51 -11.39 -14.94
CA LEU A 298 10.85 -10.89 -13.75
C LEU A 298 10.99 -9.38 -13.63
N ARG A 299 9.96 -8.76 -13.06
CA ARG A 299 9.99 -7.38 -12.54
C ARG A 299 9.53 -7.40 -11.10
N LEU A 300 10.31 -6.77 -10.21
CA LEU A 300 9.91 -6.51 -8.84
C LEU A 300 9.70 -5.01 -8.65
N THR A 301 8.46 -4.62 -8.39
CA THR A 301 8.06 -3.23 -8.18
C THR A 301 7.75 -2.98 -6.72
N LEU A 302 8.42 -1.98 -6.14
CA LEU A 302 8.11 -1.40 -4.85
C LEU A 302 7.27 -0.14 -5.07
N HIS A 303 5.97 -0.22 -4.79
CA HIS A 303 5.09 0.95 -4.74
C HIS A 303 5.12 1.57 -3.34
N SER A 304 4.94 2.88 -3.25
CA SER A 304 4.96 3.64 -2.01
C SER A 304 3.80 4.62 -1.93
N ALA A 305 3.30 4.82 -0.70
CA ALA A 305 2.30 5.85 -0.40
C ALA A 305 2.94 7.20 0.00
N GLN A 306 4.27 7.26 0.06
CA GLN A 306 5.03 8.43 0.47
C GLN A 306 6.30 8.59 -0.36
N ALA A 307 6.76 9.83 -0.54
CA ALA A 307 7.97 10.11 -1.30
C ALA A 307 9.23 9.80 -0.48
N LEU A 308 10.10 8.92 -0.98
CA LEU A 308 11.33 8.50 -0.30
C LEU A 308 12.52 8.48 -1.27
N GLY A 309 13.73 8.31 -0.73
CA GLY A 309 14.95 8.16 -1.51
C GLY A 309 15.29 6.70 -1.75
N VAL A 310 15.59 6.34 -3.00
CA VAL A 310 15.94 4.97 -3.40
C VAL A 310 17.22 4.91 -4.25
N PRO A 311 18.05 3.89 -4.03
CA PRO A 311 19.05 3.45 -4.97
C PRO A 311 18.90 1.97 -5.36
N SER A 312 19.63 1.56 -6.40
CA SER A 312 20.06 0.17 -6.63
C SER A 312 21.58 0.19 -6.70
N LEU A 313 22.25 -0.17 -5.59
CA LEU A 313 23.71 -0.06 -5.45
C LEU A 313 24.47 -1.32 -5.88
N GLU A 314 23.81 -2.47 -5.85
CA GLU A 314 24.35 -3.77 -6.28
C GLU A 314 23.27 -4.48 -7.11
N GLY A 315 23.69 -5.37 -8.01
CA GLY A 315 22.75 -6.14 -8.83
C GLY A 315 21.81 -6.98 -7.96
N GLY A 316 20.54 -7.04 -8.33
CA GLY A 316 19.48 -7.69 -7.58
C GLY A 316 18.93 -6.88 -6.39
N GLN A 317 19.49 -5.70 -6.09
CA GLN A 317 19.09 -4.91 -4.92
C GLN A 317 18.27 -3.67 -5.25
N LEU A 318 17.29 -3.39 -4.40
CA LEU A 318 16.57 -2.12 -4.36
C LEU A 318 16.44 -1.68 -2.90
N GLU A 319 16.85 -0.46 -2.58
CA GLU A 319 16.78 0.07 -1.22
C GLU A 319 15.84 1.28 -1.13
N VAL A 320 15.28 1.52 0.05
CA VAL A 320 14.49 2.71 0.35
C VAL A 320 14.84 3.24 1.73
N ILE A 321 15.20 4.53 1.83
CA ILE A 321 15.38 5.21 3.12
C ILE A 321 14.01 5.39 3.77
N LEU A 322 13.86 4.98 5.02
CA LEU A 322 12.59 5.05 5.76
C LEU A 322 12.51 6.26 6.69
N ASP A 323 13.60 6.56 7.40
CA ASP A 323 13.71 7.76 8.24
C ASP A 323 15.19 8.08 8.50
N ARG A 324 15.48 9.33 8.86
CA ARG A 324 16.83 9.82 9.18
C ARG A 324 16.82 10.78 10.35
N ARG A 325 17.77 10.59 11.27
CA ARG A 325 17.94 11.43 12.47
C ARG A 325 19.38 11.91 12.58
N LEU A 326 19.54 13.23 12.55
CA LEU A 326 20.83 13.90 12.33
C LEU A 326 21.03 15.02 13.34
N MET A 327 22.19 15.03 14.00
CA MET A 327 22.42 15.88 15.17
C MET A 327 22.93 17.28 14.87
N GLN A 328 23.27 17.53 13.60
CA GLN A 328 23.90 18.74 13.10
C GLN A 328 23.14 19.31 11.89
N ASP A 329 23.34 20.60 11.65
CA ASP A 329 22.98 21.27 10.40
C ASP A 329 23.97 20.88 9.27
N ASP A 330 23.52 20.92 8.02
CA ASP A 330 24.34 20.67 6.84
C ASP A 330 24.78 21.95 6.11
N ASN A 331 24.68 23.10 6.77
CA ASN A 331 25.07 24.42 6.28
C ASN A 331 24.35 24.80 4.98
N ARG A 332 23.04 24.54 4.91
CA ARG A 332 22.15 25.00 3.83
C ARG A 332 21.16 26.08 4.25
N GLY A 333 21.31 26.60 5.47
CA GLY A 333 20.57 27.76 5.98
C GLY A 333 19.43 27.42 6.94
N LEU A 334 19.20 26.15 7.27
CA LEU A 334 18.18 25.73 8.23
C LEU A 334 18.60 26.01 9.68
N GLY A 335 19.88 25.86 10.01
CA GLY A 335 20.44 26.19 11.32
C GLY A 335 20.13 25.17 12.42
N GLN A 336 19.69 23.96 12.05
CA GLN A 336 19.41 22.87 12.98
C GLN A 336 19.58 21.50 12.31
N GLY A 337 19.79 20.45 13.12
CA GLY A 337 19.72 19.06 12.65
C GLY A 337 18.30 18.50 12.70
N LEU A 338 18.08 17.37 12.05
CA LEU A 338 16.81 16.64 12.06
C LEU A 338 16.65 15.84 13.36
N LYS A 339 15.98 16.43 14.36
CA LYS A 339 15.82 15.87 15.72
C LYS A 339 14.35 15.74 16.16
N ASP A 340 13.42 16.08 15.32
CA ASP A 340 11.98 16.13 15.57
C ASP A 340 11.22 14.90 15.01
N ASN A 341 11.95 13.80 14.76
CA ASN A 341 11.37 12.54 14.32
C ASN A 341 10.18 12.12 15.20
N LYS A 342 9.16 11.57 14.55
CA LYS A 342 8.00 10.96 15.18
C LYS A 342 7.88 9.52 14.70
N GLU A 343 7.20 8.72 15.49
CA GLU A 343 6.75 7.41 15.02
C GLU A 343 5.95 7.59 13.73
N THR A 344 6.41 6.97 12.64
CA THR A 344 5.89 7.21 11.29
C THR A 344 5.71 5.90 10.54
N ALA A 345 4.52 5.70 9.98
CA ALA A 345 4.19 4.54 9.16
C ALA A 345 4.62 4.78 7.70
N ASN A 346 5.56 3.97 7.22
CA ASN A 346 5.90 3.88 5.80
C ASN A 346 5.09 2.75 5.16
N ARG A 347 4.30 3.05 4.14
CA ARG A 347 3.38 2.10 3.51
C ARG A 347 3.79 1.81 2.08
N PHE A 348 3.76 0.53 1.72
CA PHE A 348 4.22 0.03 0.44
C PHE A 348 3.34 -1.10 -0.07
N ARG A 349 3.40 -1.33 -1.38
CA ARG A 349 2.96 -2.58 -1.99
C ARG A 349 4.14 -3.19 -2.74
N LEU A 350 4.40 -4.48 -2.54
CA LEU A 350 5.42 -5.21 -3.27
C LEU A 350 4.75 -6.10 -4.31
N LEU A 351 5.09 -5.89 -5.58
CA LEU A 351 4.47 -6.55 -6.72
C LEU A 351 5.54 -7.26 -7.55
N LEU A 352 5.43 -8.59 -7.67
CA LEU A 352 6.30 -9.43 -8.48
C LEU A 352 5.54 -9.85 -9.74
N GLU A 353 6.07 -9.51 -10.91
CA GLU A 353 5.42 -9.76 -12.19
C GLU A 353 6.34 -10.51 -13.14
N ARG A 354 5.74 -11.32 -14.02
CA ARG A 354 6.44 -12.08 -15.05
C ARG A 354 6.40 -11.36 -16.39
N ARG A 355 7.51 -11.42 -17.13
CA ARG A 355 7.63 -10.86 -18.48
C ARG A 355 7.42 -11.93 -19.55
N SER A 356 6.54 -11.64 -20.51
CA SER A 356 6.38 -12.43 -21.73
C SER A 356 7.56 -12.21 -22.69
N THR A 357 8.47 -13.18 -22.74
CA THR A 357 9.56 -13.37 -23.74
C THR A 357 10.76 -12.40 -23.76
N GLY A 358 11.93 -12.90 -23.33
CA GLY A 358 13.11 -13.24 -24.16
C GLY A 358 13.93 -12.16 -24.87
N ASN A 359 13.43 -10.94 -25.04
CA ASN A 359 14.27 -9.85 -25.57
C ASN A 359 15.18 -9.35 -24.46
N LYS A 360 16.50 -9.31 -24.73
CA LYS A 360 17.45 -8.60 -23.86
C LYS A 360 16.85 -7.23 -23.54
N VAL A 361 16.90 -6.83 -22.27
CA VAL A 361 16.55 -5.48 -21.82
C VAL A 361 17.53 -4.51 -22.48
N VAL A 362 17.31 -4.18 -23.76
CA VAL A 362 18.04 -3.14 -24.47
C VAL A 362 17.29 -1.85 -24.20
N ASP A 363 17.38 -1.38 -22.96
CA ASP A 363 16.79 -0.11 -22.53
C ASP A 363 17.64 1.06 -23.02
N SER A 364 17.69 1.20 -24.34
CA SER A 364 18.11 2.43 -25.01
C SER A 364 17.00 3.48 -25.02
N ARG A 365 15.80 3.16 -24.51
CA ARG A 365 14.65 4.06 -24.47
C ARG A 365 14.79 5.03 -23.28
N PRO A 366 14.44 6.31 -23.47
CA PRO A 366 14.58 7.32 -22.42
C PRO A 366 13.54 7.18 -21.28
N THR A 367 12.50 6.38 -21.48
CA THR A 367 11.36 6.22 -20.58
C THR A 367 10.91 4.77 -20.56
N SER A 368 10.37 4.34 -19.41
CA SER A 368 9.71 3.05 -19.26
C SER A 368 8.27 3.25 -18.77
N PHE A 369 7.50 2.17 -18.70
CA PHE A 369 6.11 2.19 -18.27
C PHE A 369 5.83 1.08 -17.24
N PRO A 370 4.98 1.34 -16.23
CA PRO A 370 4.42 0.29 -15.39
C PRO A 370 3.51 -0.63 -16.20
N SER A 371 3.31 -1.85 -15.71
CA SER A 371 2.21 -2.68 -16.20
C SER A 371 0.87 -2.10 -15.80
N LEU A 372 -0.19 -2.67 -16.36
CA LEU A 372 -1.53 -2.34 -15.92
C LEU A 372 -1.78 -2.68 -14.45
N LEU A 373 -1.30 -3.85 -14.00
CA LEU A 373 -1.40 -4.27 -12.59
C LEU A 373 -0.62 -3.32 -11.67
N GLY A 374 0.56 -2.86 -12.09
CA GLY A 374 1.37 -1.88 -11.36
C GLY A 374 0.66 -0.53 -11.20
N HIS A 375 0.04 -0.01 -12.26
CA HIS A 375 -0.77 1.22 -12.17
C HIS A 375 -1.95 1.08 -11.21
N MET A 376 -2.64 -0.05 -11.25
CA MET A 376 -3.78 -0.33 -10.35
C MET A 376 -3.33 -0.51 -8.90
N THR A 377 -2.21 -1.20 -8.68
CA THR A 377 -1.59 -1.41 -7.35
C THR A 377 -1.17 -0.08 -6.73
N SER A 378 -0.54 0.80 -7.52
CA SER A 378 -0.22 2.16 -7.08
C SER A 378 -1.47 2.98 -6.76
N ALA A 379 -2.54 2.82 -7.55
CA ALA A 379 -3.79 3.56 -7.34
C ALA A 379 -4.48 3.17 -6.03
N ILE A 380 -4.61 1.86 -5.75
CA ILE A 380 -5.29 1.39 -4.53
C ILE A 380 -4.51 1.70 -3.24
N LEU A 381 -3.18 1.82 -3.33
CA LEU A 381 -2.29 2.21 -2.23
C LEU A 381 -2.42 3.71 -1.92
N ASN A 382 -2.49 4.56 -2.95
CA ASN A 382 -2.53 6.01 -2.79
C ASN A 382 -3.96 6.58 -2.64
N HIS A 383 -4.98 5.80 -3.02
CA HIS A 383 -6.39 6.18 -2.95
C HIS A 383 -7.19 5.09 -2.22
N GLU A 384 -7.12 5.15 -0.90
CA GLU A 384 -7.74 4.14 -0.04
C GLU A 384 -9.25 4.30 0.08
N VAL A 385 -9.92 3.19 0.39
CA VAL A 385 -11.34 3.21 0.73
C VAL A 385 -11.52 4.06 1.98
N LEU A 386 -12.37 5.07 1.91
CA LEU A 386 -12.70 5.89 3.08
C LEU A 386 -13.86 5.26 3.82
N ALA A 387 -13.64 4.93 5.09
CA ALA A 387 -14.66 4.44 6.00
C ALA A 387 -15.37 5.59 6.72
N LEU A 388 -16.69 5.63 6.60
CA LEU A 388 -17.56 6.65 7.18
C LEU A 388 -18.59 5.98 8.10
N PRO A 389 -18.25 5.70 9.38
CA PRO A 389 -19.21 5.21 10.36
C PRO A 389 -20.32 6.25 10.58
N VAL A 390 -21.57 5.83 10.46
CA VAL A 390 -22.71 6.73 10.59
C VAL A 390 -23.09 6.88 12.06
N LEU A 391 -23.05 8.13 12.55
CA LEU A 391 -23.47 8.43 13.90
C LEU A 391 -25.00 8.36 14.02
N PRO A 392 -25.54 7.68 15.06
CA PRO A 392 -26.97 7.62 15.30
C PRO A 392 -27.50 9.03 15.59
N LYS A 393 -28.63 9.40 14.97
CA LYS A 393 -29.34 10.66 15.24
C LYS A 393 -30.60 10.40 16.05
N LYS A 394 -31.01 11.38 16.89
CA LYS A 394 -32.24 11.31 17.72
C LYS A 394 -33.51 11.01 16.92
N ARG A 395 -33.56 11.38 15.63
CA ARG A 395 -34.70 11.16 14.72
C ARG A 395 -34.56 9.89 13.86
N GLY A 396 -33.59 9.02 14.19
CA GLY A 396 -33.21 7.88 13.35
C GLY A 396 -32.25 8.27 12.23
N ILE A 397 -31.72 7.25 11.54
CA ILE A 397 -30.88 7.41 10.36
C ILE A 397 -31.82 7.33 9.15
N PRO A 398 -31.78 8.31 8.21
CA PRO A 398 -32.58 8.23 6.99
C PRO A 398 -32.17 6.99 6.18
N PRO A 399 -33.04 6.48 5.29
CA PRO A 399 -32.67 5.41 4.37
C PRO A 399 -31.40 5.81 3.59
N LEU A 400 -30.34 5.02 3.76
CA LEU A 400 -29.08 5.20 3.06
C LEU A 400 -29.07 4.24 1.88
N HIS A 401 -28.62 4.74 0.73
CA HIS A 401 -28.54 3.96 -0.50
C HIS A 401 -27.14 4.00 -1.08
N THR A 402 -26.74 2.91 -1.72
CA THR A 402 -25.52 2.85 -2.51
C THR A 402 -25.60 3.87 -3.64
N PHE A 403 -24.57 4.70 -3.75
CA PHE A 403 -24.42 5.71 -4.78
C PHE A 403 -23.37 5.25 -5.79
N ALA A 404 -23.78 5.02 -7.04
CA ALA A 404 -22.91 4.67 -8.14
C ALA A 404 -23.03 5.74 -9.24
N PRO A 405 -22.13 6.74 -9.26
CA PRO A 405 -22.27 7.89 -10.14
C PRO A 405 -21.93 7.59 -11.60
N LEU A 406 -21.05 6.63 -11.87
CA LEU A 406 -20.60 6.33 -13.22
C LEU A 406 -21.56 5.38 -13.94
N THR A 407 -21.76 5.56 -15.25
CA THR A 407 -22.55 4.62 -16.07
C THR A 407 -21.90 3.24 -16.11
N GLY A 408 -20.57 3.20 -16.19
CA GLY A 408 -19.71 2.03 -16.00
C GLY A 408 -18.30 2.44 -15.54
N ALA A 409 -17.47 1.47 -15.15
CA ALA A 409 -16.07 1.71 -14.79
C ALA A 409 -15.30 2.32 -15.98
N LEU A 410 -14.34 3.22 -15.69
CA LEU A 410 -13.50 3.80 -16.73
C LEU A 410 -12.54 2.74 -17.31
N PRO A 411 -12.09 2.89 -18.57
CA PRO A 411 -11.03 2.07 -19.13
C PRO A 411 -9.78 2.09 -18.24
N CYS A 412 -9.06 0.96 -18.19
CA CYS A 412 -8.00 0.80 -17.21
C CYS A 412 -6.79 1.74 -17.42
N ASP A 413 -6.64 2.26 -18.64
CA ASP A 413 -5.58 3.19 -19.03
C ASP A 413 -5.96 4.66 -18.75
N PHE A 414 -7.19 4.94 -18.31
CA PHE A 414 -7.61 6.28 -17.93
C PHE A 414 -7.68 6.44 -16.42
N HIS A 415 -7.23 7.60 -15.95
CA HIS A 415 -7.30 7.98 -14.55
C HIS A 415 -7.91 9.37 -14.39
N MET A 416 -8.87 9.48 -13.47
CA MET A 416 -9.53 10.75 -13.17
C MET A 416 -8.71 11.49 -12.10
N LEU A 417 -7.81 12.38 -12.55
CA LEU A 417 -6.95 13.15 -11.65
C LEU A 417 -7.71 14.20 -10.83
N ASN A 418 -8.80 14.73 -11.39
CA ASN A 418 -9.57 15.76 -10.71
C ASN A 418 -11.00 15.79 -11.23
N LEU A 419 -11.95 15.96 -10.31
CA LEU A 419 -13.34 16.28 -10.59
C LEU A 419 -13.80 17.27 -9.52
N ARG A 420 -13.93 18.55 -9.89
CA ARG A 420 -14.27 19.61 -8.92
C ARG A 420 -15.22 20.63 -9.50
N SER A 421 -16.16 21.10 -8.68
CA SER A 421 -16.99 22.25 -9.02
C SER A 421 -16.14 23.51 -9.19
N VAL A 422 -16.40 24.28 -10.24
CA VAL A 422 -15.74 25.57 -10.47
C VAL A 422 -16.37 26.61 -9.56
N GLN A 423 -15.57 27.46 -8.92
CA GLN A 423 -16.08 28.49 -8.02
C GLN A 423 -17.11 29.39 -8.72
N HIS A 424 -18.27 29.57 -8.09
CA HIS A 424 -19.36 30.42 -8.53
C HIS A 424 -19.66 31.48 -7.46
N GLN A 425 -20.35 32.57 -7.83
CA GLN A 425 -20.64 33.69 -6.91
C GLN A 425 -21.60 33.29 -5.77
N ASP A 426 -22.53 32.37 -6.05
CA ASP A 426 -23.41 31.81 -5.03
C ASP A 426 -22.67 30.76 -4.20
N THR A 427 -22.49 31.03 -2.91
CA THR A 427 -21.85 30.13 -1.95
C THR A 427 -22.82 29.12 -1.33
N HIS A 428 -24.13 29.24 -1.57
CA HIS A 428 -25.17 28.40 -0.98
C HIS A 428 -25.67 27.28 -1.90
N SER A 429 -25.31 27.29 -3.18
CA SER A 429 -25.63 26.23 -4.14
C SER A 429 -24.38 25.70 -4.86
N PRO A 430 -24.34 24.40 -5.23
CA PRO A 430 -23.26 23.87 -6.05
C PRO A 430 -23.20 24.59 -7.39
N SER A 431 -21.99 24.88 -7.87
CA SER A 431 -21.78 25.46 -9.19
C SER A 431 -22.29 24.53 -10.29
N PRO A 432 -22.91 25.06 -11.36
CA PRO A 432 -23.30 24.27 -12.52
C PRO A 432 -22.10 23.85 -13.39
N TYR A 433 -20.90 24.36 -13.12
CA TYR A 433 -19.68 24.09 -13.88
C TYR A 433 -18.74 23.15 -13.12
N THR A 434 -18.14 22.19 -13.81
CA THR A 434 -17.29 21.16 -13.17
C THR A 434 -16.04 20.93 -14.00
N ALA A 435 -14.88 21.22 -13.42
CA ALA A 435 -13.60 20.91 -14.01
C ALA A 435 -13.27 19.41 -13.84
N LEU A 436 -12.99 18.73 -14.95
CA LEU A 436 -12.58 17.34 -15.04
C LEU A 436 -11.20 17.24 -15.71
N ILE A 437 -10.23 16.66 -15.01
CA ILE A 437 -8.89 16.36 -15.54
C ILE A 437 -8.76 14.85 -15.68
N LEU A 438 -8.47 14.39 -16.90
CA LEU A 438 -8.21 12.99 -17.21
C LEU A 438 -6.75 12.81 -17.62
N HIS A 439 -6.15 11.72 -17.17
CA HIS A 439 -4.81 11.29 -17.57
C HIS A 439 -4.87 9.90 -18.17
N ARG A 440 -4.38 9.77 -19.40
CA ARG A 440 -4.21 8.47 -20.05
C ARG A 440 -2.80 7.95 -19.79
N LYS A 441 -2.69 6.84 -19.06
CA LYS A 441 -1.44 6.22 -18.62
C LYS A 441 -0.82 5.39 -19.74
N GLY A 442 0.50 5.48 -19.89
CA GLY A 442 1.28 4.56 -20.73
C GLY A 442 1.50 3.21 -20.02
N LEU A 443 1.49 2.11 -20.78
CA LEU A 443 1.53 0.75 -20.26
C LEU A 443 2.72 -0.02 -20.86
N ASP A 444 3.36 -0.85 -20.05
CA ASP A 444 4.24 -1.91 -20.54
C ASP A 444 3.43 -3.20 -20.73
N CYS A 445 3.28 -3.61 -22.00
CA CYS A 445 2.51 -4.78 -22.40
C CYS A 445 3.34 -6.07 -22.38
N ASP A 446 4.63 -6.01 -22.07
CA ASP A 446 5.49 -7.20 -21.96
C ASP A 446 5.27 -7.96 -20.64
N LEU A 447 4.40 -7.47 -19.74
CA LEU A 447 4.13 -8.07 -18.44
C LEU A 447 2.82 -8.86 -18.44
N GLU A 448 2.92 -10.09 -17.95
CA GLU A 448 1.81 -11.02 -17.83
C GLU A 448 0.93 -10.66 -16.64
N THR A 449 -0.38 -10.52 -16.87
CA THR A 449 -1.38 -10.33 -15.82
C THR A 449 -2.47 -11.39 -15.94
N PRO A 450 -2.19 -12.67 -15.63
CA PRO A 450 -3.20 -13.71 -15.67
C PRO A 450 -4.24 -13.44 -14.58
N ASN A 451 -5.52 -13.32 -14.98
CA ASN A 451 -6.66 -13.12 -14.09
C ASN A 451 -6.49 -11.95 -13.10
N PRO A 452 -6.40 -10.71 -13.59
CA PRO A 452 -6.12 -9.55 -12.74
C PRO A 452 -7.24 -9.21 -11.74
N GLY A 453 -8.40 -9.87 -11.87
CA GLY A 453 -9.58 -9.72 -11.00
C GLY A 453 -10.24 -8.35 -11.06
N PHE A 454 -9.87 -7.50 -12.02
CA PHE A 454 -10.62 -6.33 -12.43
C PHE A 454 -11.16 -6.51 -13.85
N ASN A 455 -12.37 -5.99 -14.09
CA ASN A 455 -13.08 -6.09 -15.36
C ASN A 455 -13.08 -4.72 -16.04
N CYS A 456 -11.94 -4.27 -16.54
CA CYS A 456 -11.86 -3.13 -17.44
C CYS A 456 -11.00 -3.50 -18.66
N THR A 457 -11.24 -2.83 -19.78
CA THR A 457 -10.43 -2.97 -20.99
C THR A 457 -9.46 -1.81 -21.08
N THR A 458 -8.28 -2.03 -21.66
CA THR A 458 -7.49 -0.92 -22.21
C THR A 458 -8.18 -0.49 -23.49
N SER A 459 -8.58 0.76 -23.55
CA SER A 459 -9.32 1.25 -24.71
C SER A 459 -8.39 1.33 -25.93
N GLU A 460 -8.74 0.69 -27.06
CA GLU A 460 -8.14 1.04 -28.35
C GLU A 460 -8.73 2.37 -28.89
N GLU A 461 -9.79 2.91 -28.25
CA GLU A 461 -10.63 4.01 -28.73
C GLU A 461 -11.01 5.07 -27.67
N GLN A 462 -11.86 6.03 -28.09
CA GLN A 462 -12.24 7.28 -27.42
C GLN A 462 -13.08 7.08 -26.13
N LEU A 463 -12.90 7.97 -25.16
CA LEU A 463 -13.75 8.04 -23.96
C LEU A 463 -14.94 8.99 -24.18
N GLY A 464 -16.16 8.47 -24.14
CA GLY A 464 -17.39 9.27 -24.23
C GLY A 464 -17.68 10.02 -22.93
N VAL A 465 -17.26 11.29 -22.84
CA VAL A 465 -17.45 12.13 -21.63
C VAL A 465 -18.93 12.43 -21.36
N SER A 466 -19.75 12.59 -22.40
CA SER A 466 -21.18 12.92 -22.27
C SER A 466 -22.02 11.83 -21.58
N SER A 467 -21.56 10.59 -21.63
CA SER A 467 -22.24 9.44 -21.02
C SER A 467 -21.50 8.90 -19.81
N LEU A 468 -20.53 9.63 -19.25
CA LEU A 468 -19.67 9.14 -18.17
C LEU A 468 -20.45 8.94 -16.86
N PHE A 469 -21.37 9.87 -16.57
CA PHE A 469 -22.12 9.89 -15.31
C PHE A 469 -23.60 9.56 -15.53
N ARG A 470 -24.20 8.88 -14.54
CA ARG A 470 -25.64 8.64 -14.47
C ARG A 470 -26.34 9.92 -14.03
N ASN A 471 -27.50 10.19 -14.63
CA ASN A 471 -28.40 11.27 -14.21
C ASN A 471 -27.76 12.68 -14.24
N LEU A 472 -26.71 12.89 -15.04
CA LEU A 472 -26.15 14.20 -15.35
C LEU A 472 -26.28 14.46 -16.84
N ASP A 473 -26.88 15.60 -17.18
CA ASP A 473 -27.05 16.03 -18.57
C ASP A 473 -25.99 17.06 -18.93
N LEU A 474 -25.01 16.66 -19.74
CA LEU A 474 -23.88 17.49 -20.14
C LEU A 474 -24.34 18.50 -21.20
N GLN A 475 -24.52 19.76 -20.79
CA GLN A 475 -24.96 20.84 -21.68
C GLN A 475 -23.84 21.38 -22.57
N LEU A 476 -22.62 21.48 -22.04
CA LEU A 476 -21.47 22.07 -22.71
C LEU A 476 -20.21 21.32 -22.29
N LEU A 477 -19.33 21.07 -23.26
CA LEU A 477 -18.00 20.53 -23.02
C LEU A 477 -16.96 21.46 -23.64
N GLN A 478 -16.10 22.05 -22.81
CA GLN A 478 -15.09 22.99 -23.28
C GLN A 478 -13.67 22.60 -22.82
N PRO A 479 -12.73 22.41 -23.76
CA PRO A 479 -11.32 22.25 -23.42
C PRO A 479 -10.72 23.51 -22.78
N VAL A 480 -10.02 23.32 -21.67
CA VAL A 480 -9.28 24.37 -20.95
C VAL A 480 -7.86 23.92 -20.59
N SER A 481 -7.03 24.87 -20.15
CA SER A 481 -5.73 24.60 -19.52
C SER A 481 -5.88 23.78 -18.23
N LEU A 482 -4.81 23.10 -17.76
CA LEU A 482 -4.78 22.37 -16.48
C LEU A 482 -5.10 23.21 -15.22
N SER A 483 -4.95 24.54 -15.27
CA SER A 483 -5.31 25.47 -14.17
C SER A 483 -6.75 26.00 -14.25
N PRO A 484 -7.63 25.38 -15.04
CA PRO A 484 -8.83 25.96 -15.70
C PRO A 484 -8.89 27.47 -15.99
N GLN A 485 -7.78 28.18 -16.15
CA GLN A 485 -7.77 29.65 -16.31
C GLN A 485 -7.96 30.12 -17.76
N VAL A 486 -7.56 29.31 -18.75
CA VAL A 486 -7.61 29.68 -20.16
C VAL A 486 -8.39 28.63 -20.95
N SER A 487 -9.31 29.07 -21.81
CA SER A 487 -9.97 28.22 -22.78
C SER A 487 -9.28 28.29 -24.14
N GLY A 488 -9.29 27.18 -24.88
CA GLY A 488 -8.74 27.16 -26.24
C GLY A 488 -8.69 25.77 -26.83
N ASN A 489 -8.74 25.69 -28.16
CA ASN A 489 -8.73 24.43 -28.90
C ASN A 489 -7.35 23.73 -28.92
N ASN A 490 -6.30 24.37 -28.40
CA ASN A 490 -4.92 23.87 -28.42
C ASN A 490 -4.47 23.20 -27.11
N PHE A 491 -5.36 23.07 -26.12
CA PHE A 491 -5.02 22.42 -24.85
C PHE A 491 -5.38 20.93 -24.90
N LEU A 492 -4.43 20.07 -24.48
CA LEU A 492 -4.72 18.69 -24.10
C LEU A 492 -5.87 18.72 -23.09
N SER A 493 -7.00 18.18 -23.53
CA SER A 493 -8.34 18.43 -23.03
C SER A 493 -8.48 18.27 -21.52
N VAL A 494 -8.60 19.40 -20.82
CA VAL A 494 -9.22 19.48 -19.50
C VAL A 494 -10.65 19.95 -19.71
N PHE A 495 -11.59 19.21 -19.18
CA PHE A 495 -13.01 19.40 -19.42
C PHE A 495 -13.56 20.36 -18.36
N LYS A 496 -14.50 21.23 -18.73
CA LYS A 496 -15.04 22.31 -17.89
C LYS A 496 -16.53 22.15 -17.67
#